data_AF-A0A4U0NYH2-F1
#
_entry.id   AF-A0A4U0NYH2-F1
#
_cell.length_a   1.000
_cell.length_b   1.000
_cell.length_c   1.000
_cell.angle_alpha   90.00
_cell.angle_beta   90.00
_cell.angle_gamma   90.00
#
_symmetry.space_group_name_H-M   'P 1'
#
loop_
_entity.id
_entity.type
_entity.pdbx_description
1 polymer ?
#
loop_
_entity_poly.entity_id
_entity_poly.type
_entity_poly.pdbx_seq_one_letter_code
_entity_poly.pdbx_strand_id
1 'polypeptide(L)'
;MNKLLYLCPLFLLWIVVGCEREEDLPVSMNPPTLRLDADTVALSESVYTLTAEGKSAYGGPQLSKVEFYKGEEKIGEKTIAPYNFGYTVTELIPEEELSFHAVLFDRAGNRVQSNTVKAKVRVGAKRIEAENTIIRGVAKKADDPATRETSSGQAKVGAIDNTDSGIDATIQILAAGDYLIRVAAGTGFDGTTHKIYIDDQFAEAKVYSIPNRGWNTWQTFDLVFNLSEGTHKISIRHNTGYGELDYLEYSKL
;
A
#
# COMPACT_ATOMS: atom_id res chain seq x y z
N MET A 1 -72.63 78.64 19.39
CA MET A 1 -71.57 78.50 20.41
C MET A 1 -72.02 77.51 21.47
N ASN A 2 -71.47 76.30 21.47
CA ASN A 2 -71.18 75.47 22.65
C ASN A 2 -70.47 74.19 22.19
N LYS A 3 -69.36 73.88 22.87
CA LYS A 3 -68.44 72.77 22.59
C LYS A 3 -69.08 71.43 23.00
N LEU A 4 -68.83 70.37 22.25
CA LEU A 4 -68.91 68.98 22.73
C LEU A 4 -67.60 68.25 22.37
N LEU A 5 -67.09 67.49 23.34
CA LEU A 5 -65.76 66.92 23.43
C LEU A 5 -65.87 65.38 23.47
N TYR A 6 -64.92 64.68 22.80
CA TYR A 6 -64.49 63.27 22.96
C TYR A 6 -65.48 62.13 22.58
N LEU A 7 -65.07 60.91 22.17
CA LEU A 7 -63.90 60.11 22.53
C LEU A 7 -63.64 59.04 21.43
N CYS A 8 -62.39 58.84 21.00
CA CYS A 8 -61.98 57.76 20.08
C CYS A 8 -61.39 56.60 20.91
N PRO A 9 -61.78 55.32 20.74
CA PRO A 9 -61.25 54.25 21.55
C PRO A 9 -59.85 53.86 21.08
N LEU A 10 -58.91 53.92 22.02
CA LEU A 10 -57.53 53.46 21.88
C LEU A 10 -57.51 51.92 21.90
N PHE A 11 -57.12 51.28 20.80
CA PHE A 11 -56.85 49.84 20.77
C PHE A 11 -55.43 49.61 21.29
N LEU A 12 -55.32 49.05 22.49
CA LEU A 12 -54.06 48.74 23.16
C LEU A 12 -53.47 47.45 22.58
N LEU A 13 -52.46 47.56 21.73
CA LEU A 13 -51.72 46.42 21.18
C LEU A 13 -50.78 45.87 22.26
N TRP A 14 -51.16 44.74 22.88
CA TRP A 14 -50.29 43.99 23.78
C TRP A 14 -49.16 43.34 22.99
N ILE A 15 -47.95 43.88 23.11
CA ILE A 15 -46.73 43.19 22.69
C ILE A 15 -46.48 42.12 23.75
N VAL A 16 -46.84 40.88 23.43
CA VAL A 16 -46.36 39.72 24.18
C VAL A 16 -44.87 39.60 23.87
N VAL A 17 -44.03 40.07 24.80
CA VAL A 17 -42.61 39.69 24.81
C VAL A 17 -42.59 38.22 25.23
N GLY A 18 -42.74 37.34 24.25
CA GLY A 18 -42.39 35.95 24.39
C GLY A 18 -40.88 35.90 24.60
N CYS A 19 -40.44 35.72 25.84
CA CYS A 19 -39.16 35.10 26.09
C CYS A 19 -39.31 33.70 25.49
N GLU A 20 -38.80 33.47 24.28
CA GLU A 20 -38.58 32.12 23.77
C GLU A 20 -37.64 31.47 24.77
N ARG A 21 -38.23 30.73 25.70
CA ARG A 21 -37.50 29.78 26.51
C ARG A 21 -37.00 28.76 25.52
N GLU A 22 -35.71 28.85 25.18
CA GLU A 22 -34.96 27.76 24.59
C GLU A 22 -35.24 26.56 25.50
N GLU A 23 -36.09 25.64 25.03
CA GLU A 23 -36.30 24.40 25.75
C GLU A 23 -34.96 23.68 25.70
N ASP A 24 -34.21 23.74 26.80
CA ASP A 24 -33.12 22.82 27.08
C ASP A 24 -33.70 21.40 27.00
N LEU A 25 -33.70 20.84 25.78
CA LEU A 25 -33.94 19.43 25.58
C LEU A 25 -32.92 18.70 26.46
N PRO A 26 -33.34 17.75 27.31
CA PRO A 26 -32.41 17.06 28.18
C PRO A 26 -31.29 16.47 27.33
N VAL A 27 -30.05 16.88 27.60
CA VAL A 27 -28.88 16.33 26.90
C VAL A 27 -28.89 14.83 27.14
N SER A 28 -29.27 14.07 26.12
CA SER A 28 -29.28 12.62 26.19
C SER A 28 -27.85 12.15 26.45
N MET A 29 -27.65 11.47 27.59
CA MET A 29 -26.36 10.89 28.01
C MET A 29 -26.08 9.56 27.32
N ASN A 30 -26.89 9.18 26.32
CA ASN A 30 -26.70 7.94 25.60
C ASN A 30 -25.42 8.05 24.75
N PRO A 31 -24.47 7.12 24.90
CA PRO A 31 -23.24 7.17 24.12
C PRO A 31 -23.52 6.97 22.63
N PRO A 32 -22.69 7.55 21.74
CA PRO A 32 -22.79 7.29 20.31
C PRO A 32 -22.43 5.83 19.99
N THR A 33 -22.70 5.39 18.76
CA THR A 33 -22.22 4.11 18.24
C THR A 33 -21.14 4.32 17.17
N LEU A 34 -20.22 3.35 17.05
CA LEU A 34 -19.12 3.40 16.11
C LEU A 34 -18.82 2.00 15.57
N ARG A 35 -18.70 1.89 14.25
CA ARG A 35 -18.16 0.71 13.57
C ARG A 35 -16.95 1.12 12.74
N LEU A 36 -15.92 0.28 12.71
CA LEU A 36 -14.75 0.44 11.85
C LEU A 36 -14.70 -0.69 10.84
N ASP A 37 -14.51 -0.34 9.57
CA ASP A 37 -14.39 -1.27 8.45
C ASP A 37 -13.13 -0.95 7.63
N ALA A 38 -12.45 -2.01 7.18
CA ALA A 38 -11.27 -1.94 6.34
C ALA A 38 -10.98 -3.31 5.70
N ASP A 39 -10.11 -3.35 4.68
CA ASP A 39 -9.74 -4.60 3.99
C ASP A 39 -8.90 -5.53 4.88
N THR A 40 -8.96 -6.84 4.66
CA THR A 40 -8.16 -7.81 5.42
C THR A 40 -6.69 -7.89 4.98
N VAL A 41 -6.30 -7.10 3.97
CA VAL A 41 -4.96 -7.07 3.38
C VAL A 41 -4.48 -5.63 3.32
N ALA A 42 -3.27 -5.39 3.81
CA ALA A 42 -2.58 -4.10 3.73
C ALA A 42 -1.35 -4.25 2.84
N LEU A 43 -1.30 -3.54 1.71
CA LEU A 43 -0.14 -3.57 0.82
C LEU A 43 0.96 -2.67 1.40
N SER A 44 2.18 -3.20 1.54
CA SER A 44 3.34 -2.42 1.97
C SER A 44 3.58 -1.22 1.05
N GLU A 45 4.15 -0.14 1.60
CA GLU A 45 4.49 1.08 0.85
C GLU A 45 3.26 1.74 0.17
N SER A 46 2.03 1.39 0.60
CA SER A 46 0.76 1.90 0.08
C SER A 46 -0.11 2.52 1.18
N VAL A 47 -1.19 3.20 0.79
CA VAL A 47 -2.18 3.75 1.72
C VAL A 47 -3.28 2.71 1.98
N TYR A 48 -3.42 2.31 3.24
CA TYR A 48 -4.48 1.44 3.75
C TYR A 48 -5.61 2.28 4.36
N THR A 49 -6.85 2.11 3.89
CA THR A 49 -7.97 2.99 4.24
C THR A 49 -8.81 2.39 5.36
N LEU A 50 -8.97 3.15 6.44
CA LEU A 50 -9.85 2.88 7.57
C LEU A 50 -11.13 3.72 7.44
N THR A 51 -12.29 3.06 7.40
CA THR A 51 -13.60 3.74 7.27
C THR A 51 -14.38 3.60 8.57
N ALA A 52 -14.63 4.72 9.24
CA ALA A 52 -15.38 4.75 10.49
C ALA A 52 -16.81 5.29 10.27
N GLU A 53 -17.80 4.50 10.71
CA GLU A 53 -19.21 4.87 10.67
C GLU A 53 -19.72 5.15 12.09
N GLY A 54 -19.85 6.44 12.40
CA GLY A 54 -20.38 6.92 13.68
C GLY A 54 -21.84 7.35 13.58
N LYS A 55 -22.65 7.04 14.59
CA LYS A 55 -24.01 7.57 14.73
C LYS A 55 -24.18 8.19 16.11
N SER A 56 -24.70 9.41 16.15
CA SER A 56 -25.13 10.01 17.41
C SER A 56 -26.35 9.24 17.94
N ALA A 57 -26.49 9.20 19.27
CA ALA A 57 -27.72 8.70 19.89
C ALA A 57 -28.90 9.58 19.47
N TYR A 58 -30.09 8.99 19.30
CA TYR A 58 -31.28 9.77 18.96
C TYR A 58 -31.58 10.79 20.07
N GLY A 59 -31.74 12.07 19.70
CA GLY A 59 -31.86 13.19 20.64
C GLY A 59 -30.59 13.50 21.44
N GLY A 60 -29.45 12.92 21.06
CA GLY A 60 -28.14 13.10 21.71
C GLY A 60 -27.25 14.14 21.06
N PRO A 61 -26.08 14.40 21.66
CA PRO A 61 -25.13 15.41 21.21
C PRO A 61 -24.61 15.13 19.80
N GLN A 62 -24.29 16.19 19.06
CA GLN A 62 -23.63 16.04 17.77
C GLN A 62 -22.25 15.38 17.92
N LEU A 63 -21.85 14.61 16.92
CA LEU A 63 -20.52 14.02 16.85
C LEU A 63 -19.46 15.13 16.75
N SER A 64 -18.30 14.90 17.37
CA SER A 64 -17.18 15.85 17.40
C SER A 64 -16.00 15.36 16.56
N LYS A 65 -15.45 14.18 16.88
CA LYS A 65 -14.29 13.62 16.18
C LYS A 65 -14.17 12.12 16.33
N VAL A 66 -13.49 11.48 15.38
CA VAL A 66 -13.01 10.10 15.45
C VAL A 66 -11.50 10.12 15.53
N GLU A 67 -10.93 9.46 16.53
CA GLU A 67 -9.51 9.16 16.64
C GLU A 67 -9.25 7.73 16.17
N PHE A 68 -8.19 7.52 15.40
CA PHE A 68 -7.80 6.22 14.85
C PHE A 68 -6.53 5.73 15.52
N TYR A 69 -6.47 4.42 15.77
CA TYR A 69 -5.39 3.77 16.51
C TYR A 69 -4.89 2.54 15.78
N LYS A 70 -3.57 2.30 15.84
CA LYS A 70 -2.91 1.03 15.51
C LYS A 70 -2.39 0.42 16.80
N GLY A 71 -2.95 -0.73 17.22
CA GLY A 71 -2.78 -1.19 18.60
C GLY A 71 -3.28 -0.11 19.58
N GLU A 72 -2.39 0.37 20.45
CA GLU A 72 -2.66 1.47 21.40
C GLU A 72 -2.15 2.84 20.90
N GLU A 73 -1.42 2.89 19.78
CA GLU A 73 -0.84 4.13 19.26
C GLU A 73 -1.88 4.90 18.45
N LYS A 74 -2.10 6.18 18.79
CA LYS A 74 -2.94 7.08 18.00
C LYS A 74 -2.23 7.46 16.70
N ILE A 75 -2.79 7.04 15.57
CA ILE A 75 -2.25 7.29 14.23
C ILE A 75 -2.89 8.50 13.54
N GLY A 76 -4.03 8.98 14.03
CA GLY A 76 -4.65 10.20 13.50
C GLY A 76 -6.06 10.47 14.00
N GLU A 77 -6.69 11.51 13.45
CA GLU A 77 -8.09 11.85 13.76
C GLU A 77 -8.80 12.52 12.58
N LYS A 78 -10.14 12.48 12.60
CA LYS A 78 -11.03 13.17 11.66
C LYS A 78 -12.16 13.85 12.43
N THR A 79 -12.47 15.09 12.08
CA THR A 79 -13.51 15.92 12.72
C THR A 79 -14.77 16.09 11.86
N ILE A 80 -14.73 15.66 10.61
CA ILE A 80 -15.82 15.81 9.63
C ILE A 80 -16.12 14.45 8.99
N ALA A 81 -17.40 14.10 8.91
CA ALA A 81 -17.86 12.89 8.23
C ALA A 81 -17.90 13.09 6.69
N PRO A 82 -17.65 12.06 5.87
CA PRO A 82 -17.32 10.68 6.24
C PRO A 82 -15.92 10.54 6.87
N TYR A 83 -15.81 9.72 7.93
CA TYR A 83 -14.57 9.55 8.69
C TYR A 83 -13.66 8.51 8.04
N ASN A 84 -13.03 8.87 6.92
CA ASN A 84 -12.07 8.02 6.21
C ASN A 84 -10.64 8.43 6.56
N PHE A 85 -9.84 7.51 7.07
CA PHE A 85 -8.44 7.74 7.42
C PHE A 85 -7.51 6.84 6.61
N GLY A 86 -6.49 7.42 5.97
CA GLY A 86 -5.46 6.67 5.26
C GLY A 86 -4.24 6.46 6.16
N TYR A 87 -3.91 5.21 6.43
CA TYR A 87 -2.68 4.79 7.10
C TYR A 87 -1.64 4.37 6.06
N THR A 88 -0.44 4.94 6.10
CA THR A 88 0.68 4.48 5.26
C THR A 88 1.29 3.24 5.86
N VAL A 89 1.24 2.12 5.14
CA VAL A 89 1.79 0.82 5.59
C VAL A 89 3.30 0.84 5.42
N THR A 90 4.02 0.87 6.55
CA THR A 90 5.50 0.86 6.58
C THR A 90 6.06 -0.51 6.91
N GLU A 91 5.20 -1.47 7.23
CA GLU A 91 5.58 -2.84 7.59
C GLU A 91 6.02 -3.60 6.34
N LEU A 92 7.11 -4.33 6.52
CA LEU A 92 7.81 -5.01 5.44
C LEU A 92 7.99 -6.49 5.75
N ILE A 93 7.19 -7.04 6.67
CA ILE A 93 7.18 -8.46 7.01
C ILE A 93 5.90 -9.07 6.43
N PRO A 94 6.00 -10.03 5.49
CA PRO A 94 4.85 -10.75 4.96
C PRO A 94 4.02 -11.39 6.06
N GLU A 95 2.70 -11.30 5.89
CA GLU A 95 1.70 -11.86 6.81
C GLU A 95 1.72 -11.29 8.23
N GLU A 96 2.52 -10.24 8.51
CA GLU A 96 2.43 -9.48 9.76
C GLU A 96 1.00 -8.97 9.94
N GLU A 97 0.43 -9.20 11.12
CA GLU A 97 -0.94 -8.79 11.44
C GLU A 97 -0.95 -7.38 12.04
N LEU A 98 -1.56 -6.45 11.34
CA LEU A 98 -1.89 -5.12 11.84
C LEU A 98 -3.26 -5.15 12.51
N SER A 99 -3.41 -4.39 13.59
CA SER A 99 -4.65 -4.29 14.35
C SER A 99 -5.02 -2.82 14.54
N PHE A 100 -6.25 -2.46 14.19
CA PHE A 100 -6.73 -1.09 14.26
C PHE A 100 -8.05 -0.99 15.01
N HIS A 101 -8.22 0.12 15.72
CA HIS A 101 -9.50 0.51 16.29
C HIS A 101 -9.68 2.02 16.20
N ALA A 102 -10.88 2.50 16.47
CA ALA A 102 -11.19 3.92 16.49
C ALA A 102 -12.01 4.30 17.73
N VAL A 103 -11.91 5.55 18.14
CA VAL A 103 -12.65 6.13 19.26
C VAL A 103 -13.40 7.36 18.79
N LEU A 104 -14.72 7.34 18.89
CA LEU A 104 -15.60 8.44 18.52
C LEU A 104 -15.98 9.24 19.76
N PHE A 105 -15.90 10.56 19.66
CA PHE A 105 -16.28 11.53 20.67
C PHE A 105 -17.47 12.35 20.18
N ASP A 106 -18.40 12.64 21.08
CA ASP A 106 -19.45 13.63 20.86
C ASP A 106 -19.12 14.98 21.53
N ARG A 107 -19.97 15.99 21.35
CA ARG A 107 -19.79 17.33 21.93
C ARG A 107 -20.09 17.41 23.43
N ALA A 108 -20.71 16.40 24.04
CA ALA A 108 -20.93 16.35 25.48
C ALA A 108 -19.77 15.65 26.22
N GLY A 109 -18.79 15.14 25.48
CA GLY A 109 -17.62 14.44 26.03
C GLY A 109 -17.83 12.93 26.20
N ASN A 110 -18.94 12.37 25.73
CA ASN A 110 -19.08 10.91 25.69
C ASN A 110 -18.16 10.32 24.62
N ARG A 111 -17.70 9.10 24.86
CA ARG A 111 -16.85 8.37 23.91
C ARG A 111 -17.26 6.91 23.77
N VAL A 112 -17.05 6.36 22.58
CA VAL A 112 -17.25 4.93 22.29
C VAL A 112 -16.07 4.42 21.45
N GLN A 113 -15.65 3.18 21.72
CA GLN A 113 -14.64 2.49 20.93
C GLN A 113 -15.31 1.57 19.90
N SER A 114 -14.73 1.46 18.71
CA SER A 114 -15.19 0.57 17.64
C SER A 114 -14.86 -0.91 17.93
N ASN A 115 -15.35 -1.80 17.06
CA ASN A 115 -14.71 -3.10 16.84
C ASN A 115 -13.24 -2.94 16.41
N THR A 116 -12.44 -3.98 16.62
CA THR A 116 -11.09 -4.08 16.05
C THR A 116 -11.18 -4.64 14.63
N VAL A 117 -10.47 -4.00 13.68
CA VAL A 117 -10.21 -4.56 12.35
C VAL A 117 -8.76 -5.02 12.27
N LYS A 118 -8.52 -6.09 11.51
CA LYS A 118 -7.19 -6.69 11.34
C LYS A 118 -6.85 -6.81 9.88
N ALA A 119 -5.60 -6.58 9.53
CA ALA A 119 -5.08 -6.76 8.20
C ALA A 119 -3.76 -7.52 8.20
N LYS A 120 -3.56 -8.38 7.23
CA LYS A 120 -2.25 -8.99 6.98
C LYS A 120 -1.46 -8.17 5.98
N VAL A 121 -0.20 -7.91 6.29
CA VAL A 121 0.71 -7.20 5.40
C VAL A 121 1.05 -8.09 4.21
N ARG A 122 0.92 -7.53 3.00
CA ARG A 122 1.47 -8.12 1.77
C ARG A 122 2.56 -7.22 1.24
N VAL A 123 3.75 -7.80 1.12
CA VAL A 123 4.90 -7.13 0.49
C VAL A 123 4.91 -7.46 -0.99
N GLY A 124 4.76 -6.43 -1.83
CA GLY A 124 4.77 -6.59 -3.29
C GLY A 124 6.15 -6.96 -3.82
N ALA A 125 6.19 -7.69 -4.93
CA ALA A 125 7.42 -7.92 -5.67
C ALA A 125 7.89 -6.61 -6.33
N LYS A 126 9.19 -6.35 -6.26
CA LYS A 126 9.84 -5.22 -6.94
C LYS A 126 10.50 -5.73 -8.22
N ARG A 127 10.08 -5.21 -9.37
CA ARG A 127 10.61 -5.56 -10.70
C ARG A 127 11.77 -4.65 -11.09
N ILE A 128 12.77 -5.24 -11.72
CA ILE A 128 13.89 -4.58 -12.39
C ILE A 128 13.99 -5.15 -13.81
N GLU A 129 13.71 -4.32 -14.80
CA GLU A 129 13.90 -4.68 -16.22
C GLU A 129 15.39 -4.87 -16.51
N ALA A 130 15.75 -5.97 -17.19
CA ALA A 130 17.15 -6.35 -17.36
C ALA A 130 17.92 -5.30 -18.18
N GLU A 131 17.29 -4.69 -19.18
CA GLU A 131 17.89 -3.67 -20.04
C GLU A 131 18.18 -2.34 -19.33
N ASN A 132 17.64 -2.15 -18.11
CA ASN A 132 17.86 -0.95 -17.29
C ASN A 132 18.93 -1.18 -16.20
N THR A 133 19.61 -2.32 -16.22
CA THR A 133 20.69 -2.67 -15.30
C THR A 133 22.07 -2.34 -15.87
N ILE A 134 23.13 -2.59 -15.10
CA ILE A 134 24.50 -2.52 -15.63
C ILE A 134 24.78 -3.79 -16.44
N ILE A 135 24.79 -3.66 -17.76
CA ILE A 135 25.10 -4.75 -18.69
C ILE A 135 26.63 -5.00 -18.73
N ARG A 136 27.04 -6.27 -18.74
CA ARG A 136 28.45 -6.71 -18.61
C ARG A 136 28.89 -7.61 -19.75
N GLY A 137 30.21 -7.70 -19.94
CA GLY A 137 30.83 -8.57 -20.93
C GLY A 137 30.44 -8.19 -22.34
N VAL A 138 30.05 -9.18 -23.15
CA VAL A 138 29.54 -8.95 -24.52
C VAL A 138 28.02 -8.85 -24.58
N ALA A 139 27.34 -8.95 -23.43
CA ALA A 139 25.91 -8.80 -23.36
C ALA A 139 25.49 -7.39 -23.83
N LYS A 140 24.29 -7.30 -24.39
CA LYS A 140 23.75 -6.05 -24.93
C LYS A 140 22.24 -6.00 -24.83
N LYS A 141 21.73 -4.78 -24.72
CA LYS A 141 20.31 -4.51 -24.90
C LYS A 141 19.90 -4.88 -26.32
N ALA A 142 18.79 -5.60 -26.45
CA ALA A 142 18.11 -5.85 -27.71
C ALA A 142 16.67 -5.36 -27.59
N ASP A 143 16.19 -4.74 -28.66
CA ASP A 143 14.85 -4.17 -28.75
C ASP A 143 14.32 -4.23 -30.19
N ASP A 144 14.70 -5.24 -30.98
CA ASP A 144 14.09 -5.43 -32.31
C ASP A 144 12.57 -5.67 -32.19
N PRO A 145 11.78 -5.50 -33.28
CA PRO A 145 10.31 -5.59 -33.21
C PRO A 145 9.78 -6.85 -32.51
N ALA A 146 10.36 -8.03 -32.76
CA ALA A 146 9.89 -9.27 -32.14
C ALA A 146 10.20 -9.31 -30.63
N THR A 147 11.31 -8.70 -30.22
CA THR A 147 11.66 -8.51 -28.81
C THR A 147 10.68 -7.54 -28.12
N ARG A 148 10.34 -6.41 -28.75
CA ARG A 148 9.42 -5.41 -28.18
C ARG A 148 8.01 -5.96 -27.91
N GLU A 149 7.56 -6.89 -28.74
CA GLU A 149 6.23 -7.49 -28.64
C GLU A 149 6.06 -8.43 -27.45
N THR A 150 7.15 -8.99 -26.95
CA THR A 150 7.12 -10.12 -26.01
C THR A 150 7.78 -9.83 -24.67
N SER A 151 8.76 -8.94 -24.63
CA SER A 151 9.54 -8.61 -23.43
C SER A 151 8.81 -7.54 -22.60
N SER A 152 8.89 -7.61 -21.28
CA SER A 152 8.56 -6.45 -20.46
C SER A 152 9.52 -5.31 -20.76
N GLY A 153 9.10 -4.07 -20.48
CA GLY A 153 9.88 -2.89 -20.84
C GLY A 153 10.12 -2.69 -22.36
N GLN A 154 9.57 -3.57 -23.21
CA GLN A 154 9.82 -3.63 -24.65
C GLN A 154 11.28 -3.89 -25.03
N ALA A 155 12.08 -4.49 -24.16
CA ALA A 155 13.48 -4.82 -24.45
C ALA A 155 13.97 -5.98 -23.59
N LYS A 156 15.14 -6.51 -23.93
CA LYS A 156 15.81 -7.59 -23.18
C LYS A 156 17.31 -7.34 -23.12
N VAL A 157 18.01 -8.13 -22.31
CA VAL A 157 19.45 -8.30 -22.40
C VAL A 157 19.77 -9.65 -23.01
N GLY A 158 20.43 -9.63 -24.16
CA GLY A 158 20.93 -10.82 -24.83
C GLY A 158 22.44 -10.81 -25.02
N ALA A 159 22.94 -11.73 -25.86
CA ALA A 159 24.37 -12.01 -26.01
C ALA A 159 25.07 -12.36 -24.69
N ILE A 160 24.39 -13.11 -23.81
CA ILE A 160 24.96 -13.65 -22.57
C ILE A 160 25.75 -14.91 -22.93
N ASP A 161 26.85 -14.71 -23.64
CA ASP A 161 27.50 -15.76 -24.45
C ASP A 161 28.87 -16.20 -23.90
N ASN A 162 29.37 -15.52 -22.87
CA ASN A 162 30.61 -15.90 -22.18
C ASN A 162 30.51 -15.60 -20.68
N THR A 163 31.46 -16.11 -19.90
CA THR A 163 31.45 -16.06 -18.42
C THR A 163 31.31 -14.67 -17.82
N ASP A 164 31.73 -13.63 -18.53
CA ASP A 164 31.68 -12.24 -18.07
C ASP A 164 30.38 -11.54 -18.46
N SER A 165 29.60 -12.14 -19.34
CA SER A 165 28.38 -11.56 -19.91
C SER A 165 27.18 -11.74 -19.00
N GLY A 166 26.33 -10.72 -18.93
CA GLY A 166 25.11 -10.70 -18.13
C GLY A 166 24.79 -9.31 -17.59
N ILE A 167 24.22 -9.25 -16.39
CA ILE A 167 23.74 -8.01 -15.77
C ILE A 167 24.13 -7.88 -14.29
N ASP A 168 24.33 -6.65 -13.82
CA ASP A 168 24.35 -6.30 -12.40
C ASP A 168 23.18 -5.37 -12.07
N ALA A 169 22.30 -5.81 -11.17
CA ALA A 169 21.21 -5.02 -10.62
C ALA A 169 21.51 -4.62 -9.17
N THR A 170 21.20 -3.38 -8.82
CA THR A 170 21.26 -2.91 -7.42
C THR A 170 19.87 -2.99 -6.82
N ILE A 171 19.75 -3.62 -5.65
CA ILE A 171 18.50 -3.73 -4.90
C ILE A 171 18.65 -3.08 -3.52
N GLN A 172 17.54 -2.61 -2.97
CA GLN A 172 17.48 -2.13 -1.59
C GLN A 172 16.63 -3.10 -0.76
N ILE A 173 17.26 -3.70 0.24
CA ILE A 173 16.61 -4.55 1.23
C ILE A 173 16.34 -3.70 2.47
N LEU A 174 15.07 -3.59 2.83
CA LEU A 174 14.60 -2.74 3.92
C LEU A 174 14.34 -3.54 5.21
N ALA A 175 14.36 -4.87 5.14
CA ALA A 175 14.27 -5.75 6.28
C ALA A 175 15.04 -7.04 5.97
N ALA A 176 15.99 -7.43 6.82
CA ALA A 176 16.74 -8.66 6.65
C ALA A 176 15.83 -9.91 6.64
N GLY A 177 16.20 -10.96 5.89
CA GLY A 177 15.49 -12.23 5.85
C GLY A 177 15.56 -12.91 4.49
N ASP A 178 14.67 -13.88 4.26
CA ASP A 178 14.63 -14.60 3.00
C ASP A 178 13.85 -13.81 1.93
N TYR A 179 14.42 -13.77 0.73
CA TYR A 179 13.87 -13.13 -0.44
C TYR A 179 13.79 -14.13 -1.58
N LEU A 180 12.63 -14.19 -2.22
CA LEU A 180 12.48 -14.82 -3.53
C LEU A 180 13.01 -13.86 -4.59
N ILE A 181 14.00 -14.30 -5.36
CA ILE A 181 14.42 -13.63 -6.60
C ILE A 181 13.90 -14.47 -7.76
N ARG A 182 12.99 -13.89 -8.53
CA ARG A 182 12.42 -14.47 -9.74
C ARG A 182 13.12 -13.87 -10.95
N VAL A 183 13.66 -14.72 -11.82
CA VAL A 183 14.32 -14.29 -13.06
C VAL A 183 13.46 -14.70 -14.24
N ALA A 184 13.15 -13.76 -15.13
CA ALA A 184 12.50 -14.05 -16.41
C ALA A 184 13.56 -14.21 -17.50
N ALA A 185 13.66 -15.43 -18.05
CA ALA A 185 14.67 -15.77 -19.03
C ALA A 185 14.13 -16.69 -20.13
N GLY A 186 14.76 -16.66 -21.30
CA GLY A 186 14.37 -17.41 -22.48
C GLY A 186 15.57 -17.94 -23.26
N THR A 187 15.37 -19.02 -24.02
CA THR A 187 16.42 -19.60 -24.88
C THR A 187 15.83 -20.40 -26.04
N GLY A 188 16.55 -20.38 -27.17
CA GLY A 188 16.38 -21.30 -28.29
C GLY A 188 17.28 -22.53 -28.25
N PHE A 189 18.04 -22.75 -27.17
CA PHE A 189 19.06 -23.80 -27.05
C PHE A 189 18.81 -24.73 -25.86
N ASP A 190 19.02 -26.03 -26.07
CA ASP A 190 18.99 -27.04 -25.00
C ASP A 190 20.24 -26.94 -24.11
N GLY A 191 20.11 -27.32 -22.84
CA GLY A 191 21.23 -27.32 -21.88
C GLY A 191 21.69 -25.92 -21.46
N THR A 192 20.92 -24.88 -21.78
CA THR A 192 21.21 -23.51 -21.37
C THR A 192 21.01 -23.34 -19.86
N THR A 193 22.00 -22.76 -19.19
CA THR A 193 21.94 -22.39 -17.78
C THR A 193 22.61 -21.03 -17.57
N HIS A 194 22.07 -20.27 -16.63
CA HIS A 194 22.71 -19.07 -16.10
C HIS A 194 22.95 -19.25 -14.60
N LYS A 195 23.84 -18.42 -14.06
CA LYS A 195 24.14 -18.38 -12.62
C LYS A 195 23.85 -17.01 -12.05
N ILE A 196 23.36 -16.98 -10.82
CA ILE A 196 23.04 -15.78 -10.05
C ILE A 196 23.77 -15.82 -8.72
N TYR A 197 24.39 -14.71 -8.34
CA TYR A 197 25.09 -14.53 -7.06
C TYR A 197 24.88 -13.11 -6.53
N ILE A 198 25.04 -12.95 -5.22
CA ILE A 198 24.86 -11.69 -4.50
C ILE A 198 26.22 -11.16 -4.06
N ASP A 199 26.43 -9.85 -4.16
CA ASP A 199 27.61 -9.13 -3.64
C ASP A 199 28.97 -9.78 -3.99
N ASP A 200 29.12 -10.17 -5.26
CA ASP A 200 30.32 -10.80 -5.80
C ASP A 200 30.72 -12.13 -5.11
N GLN A 201 29.81 -12.78 -4.38
CA GLN A 201 30.04 -14.08 -3.75
C GLN A 201 29.88 -15.23 -4.76
N PHE A 202 30.84 -15.36 -5.69
CA PHE A 202 30.81 -16.35 -6.77
C PHE A 202 30.71 -17.81 -6.29
N ALA A 203 31.27 -18.12 -5.11
CA ALA A 203 31.24 -19.47 -4.54
C ALA A 203 29.84 -19.89 -4.10
N GLU A 204 28.93 -18.94 -3.88
CA GLU A 204 27.55 -19.15 -3.46
C GLU A 204 26.56 -19.06 -4.63
N ALA A 205 27.08 -18.98 -5.86
CA ALA A 205 26.26 -18.83 -7.05
C ALA A 205 25.26 -19.98 -7.19
N LYS A 206 24.00 -19.63 -7.40
CA LYS A 206 22.94 -20.58 -7.72
C LYS A 206 22.80 -20.66 -9.24
N VAL A 207 22.67 -21.87 -9.76
CA VAL A 207 22.49 -22.14 -11.19
C VAL A 207 21.03 -22.48 -11.44
N TYR A 208 20.44 -21.91 -12.49
CA TYR A 208 19.12 -22.27 -12.96
C TYR A 208 19.16 -22.67 -14.44
N SER A 209 18.41 -23.72 -14.76
CA SER A 209 18.29 -24.23 -16.12
C SER A 209 17.18 -23.52 -16.86
N ILE A 210 17.44 -23.10 -18.10
CA ILE A 210 16.49 -22.42 -18.96
C ILE A 210 16.08 -23.42 -20.05
N PRO A 211 14.87 -24.01 -19.99
CA PRO A 211 14.41 -24.95 -21.01
C PRO A 211 14.21 -24.24 -22.36
N ASN A 212 14.56 -24.92 -23.44
CA ASN A 212 14.33 -24.43 -24.80
C ASN A 212 12.83 -24.34 -25.11
N ARG A 213 12.34 -23.12 -25.27
CA ARG A 213 10.96 -22.81 -25.70
C ARG A 213 10.94 -21.87 -26.91
N GLY A 214 12.09 -21.70 -27.56
CA GLY A 214 12.31 -20.70 -28.60
C GLY A 214 12.69 -19.33 -28.03
N TRP A 215 13.30 -18.52 -28.90
CA TRP A 215 13.62 -17.13 -28.59
C TRP A 215 12.36 -16.30 -28.34
N ASN A 216 12.47 -15.30 -27.47
CA ASN A 216 11.37 -14.41 -27.09
C ASN A 216 10.18 -15.14 -26.44
N THR A 217 10.40 -16.35 -25.91
CA THR A 217 9.46 -17.08 -25.07
C THR A 217 9.97 -17.09 -23.63
N TRP A 218 9.36 -16.28 -22.77
CA TRP A 218 9.83 -16.03 -21.41
C TRP A 218 9.30 -17.06 -20.41
N GLN A 219 10.19 -17.56 -19.56
CA GLN A 219 9.89 -18.43 -18.42
C GLN A 219 10.45 -17.79 -17.16
N THR A 220 9.86 -18.09 -16.00
CA THR A 220 10.32 -17.57 -14.71
C THR A 220 10.99 -18.65 -13.86
N PHE A 221 12.07 -18.26 -13.19
CA PHE A 221 12.89 -19.13 -12.35
C PHE A 221 13.06 -18.51 -10.97
N ASP A 222 12.67 -19.25 -9.94
CA ASP A 222 12.59 -18.77 -8.57
C ASP A 222 13.77 -19.27 -7.74
N LEU A 223 14.51 -18.35 -7.12
CA LEU A 223 15.66 -18.64 -6.29
C LEU A 223 15.55 -17.88 -4.97
N VAL A 224 15.68 -18.57 -3.84
CA VAL A 224 15.58 -17.94 -2.52
C VAL A 224 16.97 -17.54 -2.03
N PHE A 225 17.15 -16.31 -1.56
CA PHE A 225 18.39 -15.83 -0.94
C PHE A 225 18.10 -15.24 0.42
N ASN A 226 18.97 -15.49 1.40
CA ASN A 226 18.94 -14.78 2.67
C ASN A 226 19.73 -13.49 2.51
N LEU A 227 19.08 -12.35 2.72
CA LEU A 227 19.66 -11.03 2.50
C LEU A 227 19.60 -10.20 3.79
N SER A 228 20.68 -9.47 4.08
CA SER A 228 20.69 -8.48 5.16
C SER A 228 19.92 -7.22 4.75
N GLU A 229 19.56 -6.39 5.73
CA GLU A 229 19.12 -5.02 5.44
C GLU A 229 20.28 -4.23 4.82
N GLY A 230 19.98 -3.47 3.76
CA GLY A 230 20.97 -2.67 3.05
C GLY A 230 20.88 -2.77 1.53
N THR A 231 21.84 -2.13 0.88
CA THR A 231 21.99 -2.20 -0.57
C THR A 231 22.76 -3.47 -0.94
N HIS A 232 22.23 -4.22 -1.89
CA HIS A 232 22.85 -5.44 -2.41
C HIS A 232 22.98 -5.39 -3.93
N LYS A 233 23.96 -6.10 -4.47
CA LYS A 233 24.12 -6.30 -5.91
C LYS A 233 23.74 -7.72 -6.29
N ILE A 234 22.72 -7.86 -7.14
CA ILE A 234 22.43 -9.11 -7.82
C ILE A 234 23.23 -9.14 -9.12
N SER A 235 24.01 -10.20 -9.31
CA SER A 235 24.72 -10.45 -10.56
C SER A 235 24.19 -11.73 -11.21
N ILE A 236 23.70 -11.62 -12.45
CA ILE A 236 23.35 -12.77 -13.30
C ILE A 236 24.39 -12.87 -14.41
N ARG A 237 24.93 -14.07 -14.63
CA ARG A 237 25.96 -14.35 -15.63
C ARG A 237 25.68 -15.62 -16.41
N HIS A 238 26.27 -15.71 -17.59
CA HIS A 238 26.39 -16.95 -18.34
C HIS A 238 26.95 -18.09 -17.47
N ASN A 239 26.43 -19.31 -17.67
CA ASN A 239 27.05 -20.53 -17.17
C ASN A 239 27.25 -21.56 -18.29
N THR A 240 26.20 -21.95 -19.00
CA THR A 240 26.27 -22.82 -20.19
C THR A 240 25.23 -22.42 -21.24
N GLY A 241 25.53 -22.66 -22.52
CA GLY A 241 24.59 -22.38 -23.61
C GLY A 241 24.34 -20.88 -23.83
N TYR A 242 23.22 -20.54 -24.47
CA TYR A 242 22.90 -19.15 -24.84
C TYR A 242 21.48 -18.82 -24.42
N GLY A 243 21.30 -17.88 -23.49
CA GLY A 243 20.00 -17.48 -22.99
C GLY A 243 19.94 -15.98 -22.74
N GLU A 244 18.74 -15.41 -22.78
CA GLU A 244 18.51 -13.97 -22.66
C GLU A 244 17.64 -13.68 -21.43
N LEU A 245 17.68 -12.43 -20.95
CA LEU A 245 16.99 -11.97 -19.75
C LEU A 245 16.01 -10.85 -20.11
N ASP A 246 14.79 -10.97 -19.61
CA ASP A 246 13.74 -9.97 -19.74
C ASP A 246 13.74 -9.06 -18.50
N TYR A 247 13.45 -9.62 -17.34
CA TYR A 247 13.47 -8.91 -16.06
C TYR A 247 13.90 -9.83 -14.91
N LEU A 248 14.10 -9.22 -13.75
CA LEU A 248 14.09 -9.92 -12.47
C LEU A 248 13.14 -9.23 -11.49
N GLU A 249 12.58 -10.00 -10.58
CA GLU A 249 11.75 -9.53 -9.48
C GLU A 249 12.35 -10.01 -8.16
N TYR A 250 12.21 -9.21 -7.11
CA TYR A 250 12.51 -9.65 -5.75
C TYR A 250 11.35 -9.33 -4.79
N SER A 251 11.03 -10.27 -3.92
CA SER A 251 10.00 -10.13 -2.89
C SER A 251 10.44 -10.82 -1.61
N LYS A 252 10.14 -10.22 -0.46
CA LYS A 252 10.37 -10.86 0.84
C LYS A 252 9.41 -12.04 1.00
N LEU A 253 9.89 -13.12 1.61
CA LEU A 253 9.10 -14.30 1.99
C LEU A 253 8.53 -14.19 3.40
#